data_AF-A0A6M1SNH2-F1
#
_entry.id   AF-A0A6M1SNH2-F1
#
_cell.length_a   1.000
_cell.length_b   1.000
_cell.length_c   1.000
_cell.angle_alpha   90.00
_cell.angle_beta   90.00
_cell.angle_gamma   90.00
#
_symmetry.space_group_name_H-M   'P 1'
#
loop_
_entity.id
_entity.type
_entity.pdbx_description
1 polymer ?
#
loop_
_entity_poly.entity_id
_entity_poly.type
_entity_poly.pdbx_seq_one_letter_code
_entity_poly.pdbx_strand_id
1 'polypeptide(L)' 'MQSKGQEETLRQQFGLTQRESEVLLWIARGKANRDIGEILGLSPRTVNKHLEQVYAKLGVENRASAAIRAVQHLQSPLD' A
#
# COMPACT_ATOMS: atom_id res chain seq x y z
N MET A 1 15.01 -9.69 0.63
CA MET A 1 15.54 -8.31 0.63
C MET A 1 14.78 -7.34 -0.30
N GLN A 2 13.98 -7.80 -1.27
CA GLN A 2 13.41 -6.93 -2.33
C GLN A 2 12.17 -6.09 -1.92
N SER A 3 11.46 -6.40 -0.84
CA SER A 3 10.23 -5.63 -0.48
C SER A 3 10.50 -4.20 -0.01
N LYS A 4 11.62 -3.95 0.69
CA LYS A 4 11.90 -2.62 1.26
C LYS A 4 11.99 -1.50 0.22
N GLY A 5 12.49 -1.81 -0.98
CA GLY A 5 12.60 -0.82 -2.06
C GLY A 5 11.23 -0.37 -2.59
N GLN A 6 10.30 -1.32 -2.76
CA GLN A 6 8.95 -1.02 -3.27
C GLN A 6 8.13 -0.19 -2.27
N GLU A 7 8.26 -0.50 -0.97
CA GLU A 7 7.60 0.25 0.10
C GLU A 7 8.10 1.69 0.13
N GLU A 8 9.42 1.88 0.02
CA GLU A 8 10.04 3.22 -0.02
C GLU A 8 9.61 4.02 -1.25
N THR A 9 9.56 3.42 -2.44
CA THR A 9 9.04 4.07 -3.66
C THR A 9 7.61 4.57 -3.45
N LEU A 10 6.71 3.73 -2.95
CA LEU A 10 5.32 4.13 -2.68
C LEU A 10 5.24 5.22 -1.61
N ARG A 11 6.12 5.15 -0.60
CA ARG A 11 6.18 6.12 0.48
C ARG A 11 6.53 7.51 -0.03
N GLN A 12 7.58 7.62 -0.83
CA GLN A 12 8.03 8.88 -1.42
C GLN A 12 7.03 9.41 -2.44
N GLN A 13 6.51 8.53 -3.31
CA GLN A 13 5.61 8.94 -4.38
C GLN A 13 4.28 9.52 -3.88
N PHE A 14 3.76 8.99 -2.77
CA PHE A 14 2.42 9.31 -2.28
C PHE A 14 2.41 9.97 -0.88
N GLY A 15 3.56 10.31 -0.31
CA GLY A 15 3.65 10.90 1.03
C GLY A 15 3.07 9.98 2.13
N LEU A 16 3.23 8.67 1.96
CA LEU A 16 2.70 7.69 2.91
C LEU A 16 3.59 7.60 4.15
N THR A 17 3.03 7.10 5.25
CA THR A 17 3.84 6.60 6.37
C THR A 17 4.42 5.23 6.02
N GLN A 18 5.34 4.73 6.85
CA GLN A 18 5.88 3.39 6.69
C GLN A 18 4.76 2.35 6.62
N ARG A 19 3.86 2.31 7.61
CA ARG A 19 2.77 1.33 7.68
C ARG A 19 1.78 1.44 6.52
N GLU A 20 1.48 2.65 6.08
CA GLU A 20 0.61 2.87 4.92
C GLU A 20 1.24 2.34 3.62
N SER A 21 2.55 2.54 3.43
CA SER A 21 3.27 2.01 2.26
C SER A 21 3.35 0.48 2.26
N GLU A 22 3.57 -0.14 3.42
CA GLU A 22 3.55 -1.60 3.60
C GLU A 22 2.16 -2.16 3.25
N VAL A 23 1.09 -1.55 3.78
CA VAL A 23 -0.29 -1.93 3.47
C VAL A 23 -0.58 -1.80 1.98
N LEU A 24 -0.28 -0.65 1.38
CA LEU A 24 -0.53 -0.39 -0.05
C LEU A 24 0.23 -1.38 -0.96
N LEU A 25 1.46 -1.76 -0.60
CA LEU A 25 2.21 -2.76 -1.35
C LEU A 25 1.49 -4.11 -1.40
N TRP A 26 0.95 -4.58 -0.27
CA TRP A 26 0.23 -5.85 -0.25
C TRP A 26 -1.13 -5.78 -0.95
N ILE A 27 -1.75 -4.61 -1.00
CA ILE A 27 -2.94 -4.35 -1.82
C ILE A 27 -2.62 -4.48 -3.31
N ALA A 28 -1.51 -3.89 -3.76
CA ALA A 28 -1.01 -4.01 -5.13
C ALA A 28 -0.74 -5.48 -5.51
N ARG A 29 -0.34 -6.30 -4.52
CA ARG A 29 -0.14 -7.75 -4.65
C ARG A 29 -1.42 -8.58 -4.47
N GLY A 30 -2.59 -7.94 -4.35
CA GLY A 30 -3.90 -8.60 -4.30
C GLY A 30 -4.27 -9.24 -2.95
N LYS A 31 -3.57 -8.95 -1.84
CA LYS A 31 -3.83 -9.59 -0.53
C LYS A 31 -5.03 -9.02 0.20
N ALA A 32 -5.88 -9.86 0.77
CA ALA A 32 -7.03 -9.38 1.56
C ALA A 32 -6.58 -8.76 2.88
N ASN A 33 -7.41 -7.90 3.50
CA ASN A 33 -7.04 -7.21 4.75
C ASN A 33 -6.69 -8.18 5.89
N ARG A 34 -7.27 -9.38 5.88
CA ARG A 34 -6.92 -10.44 6.83
C ARG A 34 -5.48 -10.90 6.64
N ASP A 35 -5.13 -11.29 5.42
CA ASP A 35 -3.77 -11.73 5.09
C ASP A 35 -2.75 -10.62 5.36
N ILE A 36 -3.08 -9.37 5.02
CA ILE A 36 -2.22 -8.21 5.29
C ILE A 36 -2.00 -8.04 6.81
N GLY A 37 -3.06 -8.24 7.59
CA GLY A 37 -2.98 -8.20 9.04
C GLY A 37 -2.03 -9.27 9.58
N GLU A 38 -2.18 -10.51 9.11
CA GLU A 38 -1.30 -11.62 9.48
C GLU A 38 0.17 -11.36 9.08
N ILE A 39 0.41 -10.81 7.88
CA ILE A 39 1.76 -10.49 7.37
C ILE A 39 2.42 -9.36 8.18
N LEU A 40 1.67 -8.31 8.53
CA LEU A 40 2.22 -7.12 9.19
C LEU A 40 2.12 -7.15 10.73
N GLY A 41 1.52 -8.18 11.30
CA GLY A 41 1.24 -8.27 12.74
C GLY A 41 0.18 -7.26 13.19
N LEU A 42 -0.83 -7.01 12.36
CA LEU A 42 -1.92 -6.04 12.59
C LEU A 42 -3.27 -6.73 12.59
N SER A 43 -4.26 -6.12 13.26
CA SER A 43 -5.64 -6.56 13.10
C SER A 43 -6.19 -6.16 11.71
N PRO A 44 -7.14 -6.91 11.12
CA PRO A 44 -7.79 -6.52 9.86
C PRO A 44 -8.46 -5.13 9.94
N ARG A 45 -8.92 -4.74 11.14
CA ARG A 45 -9.49 -3.41 11.41
C ARG A 45 -8.42 -2.31 11.36
N THR A 46 -7.22 -2.59 11.88
CA THR A 46 -6.08 -1.67 11.80
C THR A 46 -5.61 -1.49 10.35
N VAL A 47 -5.59 -2.58 9.57
CA VAL A 47 -5.31 -2.51 8.12
C VAL A 47 -6.35 -1.63 7.41
N ASN A 48 -7.64 -1.78 7.75
CA ASN A 48 -8.70 -0.95 7.19
C ASN A 48 -8.50 0.54 7.51
N LYS A 49 -8.13 0.89 8.76
CA LYS A 49 -7.77 2.26 9.11
C LYS A 49 -6.60 2.83 8.29
N HIS A 50 -5.56 2.04 8.05
CA HIS A 50 -4.47 2.47 7.17
C HIS A 50 -4.95 2.67 5.73
N LEU A 51 -5.85 1.83 5.22
CA LEU A 51 -6.44 1.99 3.90
C LEU A 51 -7.24 3.29 3.75
N GLU A 52 -8.02 3.68 4.76
CA GLU A 52 -8.75 4.97 4.74
C GLU A 52 -7.78 6.15 4.54
N GLN A 53 -6.64 6.14 5.24
CA GLN A 53 -5.62 7.18 5.09
C GLN A 53 -4.90 7.11 3.74
N VAL A 54 -4.60 5.89 3.27
CA VAL A 54 -4.03 5.67 1.94
C VAL A 54 -4.95 6.20 0.86
N TYR A 55 -6.25 5.92 0.92
CA TYR A 55 -7.24 6.39 -0.06
C TYR A 55 -7.29 7.92 -0.12
N ALA A 56 -7.33 8.58 1.05
CA ALA A 56 -7.27 10.02 1.14
C ALA A 56 -5.98 10.59 0.50
N LYS A 57 -4.82 10.01 0.79
CA LYS A 57 -3.53 10.47 0.23
C LYS A 57 -3.36 10.19 -1.26
N LEU A 58 -3.93 9.09 -1.75
CA LEU A 58 -3.93 8.73 -3.17
C LEU A 58 -5.03 9.46 -3.95
N GLY A 59 -5.96 10.15 -3.29
CA GLY A 59 -7.12 10.78 -3.94
C GLY A 59 -8.02 9.76 -4.66
N VAL A 60 -8.16 8.56 -4.08
CA VAL A 60 -8.98 7.47 -4.63
C VAL A 60 -10.04 7.05 -3.62
N GLU A 61 -11.13 6.44 -4.10
CA GLU A 61 -12.28 6.09 -3.24
C GLU A 61 -12.35 4.60 -2.90
N ASN A 62 -11.54 3.77 -3.56
CA ASN A 62 -11.65 2.32 -3.39
C ASN A 62 -10.32 1.58 -3.57
N ARG A 63 -10.36 0.32 -3.12
CA ARG A 63 -9.23 -0.62 -3.12
C ARG A 63 -8.66 -0.88 -4.52
N ALA A 64 -9.52 -1.04 -5.52
CA ALA A 64 -9.08 -1.36 -6.88
C ALA A 64 -8.29 -0.19 -7.47
N SER A 65 -8.81 1.03 -7.32
CA SER A 65 -8.12 2.26 -7.73
C SER A 65 -6.78 2.42 -7.00
N ALA A 66 -6.73 2.16 -5.69
CA ALA A 66 -5.48 2.20 -4.92
C ALA A 66 -4.45 1.18 -5.42
N ALA A 67 -4.89 -0.05 -5.70
CA ALA A 67 -4.03 -1.11 -6.24
C ALA A 67 -3.44 -0.71 -7.60
N ILE A 68 -4.26 -0.17 -8.50
CA ILE A 68 -3.83 0.28 -9.83
C ILE A 68 -2.78 1.39 -9.71
N ARG A 69 -3.02 2.42 -8.88
CA ARG A 69 -2.04 3.50 -8.67
C ARG A 69 -0.71 2.94 -8.15
N ALA A 70 -0.75 2.03 -7.19
CA ALA A 70 0.48 1.41 -6.70
C ALA A 70 1.22 0.63 -7.79
N VAL A 71 0.53 -0.21 -8.56
CA VAL A 71 1.14 -0.99 -9.65
C VAL A 71 1.80 -0.10 -10.71
N GLN A 72 1.15 1.00 -11.11
CA GLN A 72 1.70 1.95 -12.10
C GLN A 72 3.06 2.53 -11.68
N HIS A 73 3.22 2.85 -10.40
CA HIS A 73 4.46 3.40 -9.87
C HIS A 73 5.50 2.33 -9.53
N LEU A 74 5.08 1.10 -9.21
CA LEU A 74 6.00 -0.03 -9.03
C LEU A 74 6.57 -0.58 -10.34
N GLN A 75 5.90 -0.33 -11.47
CA GLN A 75 6.30 -0.77 -12.80
C GLN A 75 7.05 0.29 -13.61
N SER A 76 7.21 1.51 -13.09
CA SER A 76 7.97 2.55 -13.78
C SER A 76 9.47 2.38 -13.51
N PRO A 77 10.30 2.05 -14.51
CA PRO A 77 11.75 2.14 -14.38
C PRO A 77 12.13 3.63 -14.43
N LEU A 78 12.25 4.26 -13.27
CA LEU A 78 12.82 5.60 -13.15
C LEU A 78 13.79 5.60 -11.95
N ASP A 79 14.93 4.93 -12.14
CA ASP A 79 16.23 5.60 -12.22
C ASP A 79 17.00 4.98 -13.41
#